data_AF-A0A7J9IH68-F1
#
_entry.id   AF-A0A7J9IH68-F1
#
_cell.length_a   1.000
_cell.length_b   1.000
_cell.length_c   1.000
_cell.angle_alpha   90.00
_cell.angle_beta   90.00
_cell.angle_gamma   90.00
#
_symmetry.space_group_name_H-M   'P 1'
#
loop_
_entity.id
_entity.type
_entity.pdbx_description
1 polymer ?
#
loop_
_entity_poly.entity_id
_entity_poly.type
_entity_poly.pdbx_seq_one_letter_code
_entity_poly.pdbx_strand_id
1 'polypeptide(L)'
;MGERSKLSLRNCCLILFSVLTISSTTAFDYGDALMKSLLYFESQRSGRLPYNQRVTWRDHSGLTDGLEQGVDLVGGYYDAGDHVKFGLPMAFTVTMLSWSVIEYRDQIADAGELEHALEAIKWGTDYFIKAHTSPNVLWAEVGDGDTDHYCWQRPEDMTTSRQAYKIDEKNPGSDLAGETAAAMASASIVFKKTNPHYSHLLLHHAQELFEFGDKYRGKYDGSIGVVKSYYASVSGFMDELLWAALWLYEATDKEDYYLKYVINKAHCFGGIGWAISEFSWDVKYAGVQVLASM
;
A
#
# COMPACT_ATOMS: atom_id res chain seq x y z
N MET A 1 -49.82 30.12 -80.94
CA MET A 1 -51.22 29.67 -80.83
C MET A 1 -51.24 28.38 -80.03
N GLY A 2 -51.93 28.37 -78.87
CA GLY A 2 -52.33 27.19 -78.09
C GLY A 2 -51.20 26.33 -77.53
N GLU A 3 -51.32 25.57 -76.45
CA GLU A 3 -52.22 25.50 -75.30
C GLU A 3 -51.57 24.49 -74.34
N ARG A 4 -51.94 24.54 -73.06
CA ARG A 4 -51.35 23.77 -71.95
C ARG A 4 -51.57 22.26 -72.07
N SER A 5 -50.65 21.45 -71.52
CA SER A 5 -51.06 20.35 -70.63
C SER A 5 -49.95 19.99 -69.62
N LYS A 6 -50.40 19.71 -68.40
CA LYS A 6 -49.64 19.51 -67.14
C LYS A 6 -49.13 18.07 -67.01
N LEU A 7 -48.08 17.88 -66.21
CA LEU A 7 -47.86 16.86 -65.15
C LEU A 7 -46.37 16.92 -64.81
N SER A 8 -45.85 16.77 -63.59
CA SER A 8 -46.36 16.58 -62.24
C SER A 8 -45.14 16.79 -61.33
N LEU A 9 -45.33 17.41 -60.17
CA LEU A 9 -44.34 17.53 -59.11
C LEU A 9 -43.65 16.19 -58.84
N ARG A 10 -42.31 16.18 -58.75
CA ARG A 10 -41.61 15.28 -57.85
C ARG A 10 -40.30 15.90 -57.35
N ASN A 11 -40.37 16.28 -56.08
CA ASN A 11 -39.29 16.69 -55.19
C ASN A 11 -38.02 15.86 -55.33
N CYS A 12 -36.87 16.52 -55.25
CA CYS A 12 -35.67 15.96 -54.63
C CYS A 12 -34.76 17.10 -54.12
N CYS A 13 -35.19 17.77 -53.05
CA CYS A 13 -34.23 18.43 -52.17
C CYS A 13 -33.58 17.34 -51.30
N LEU A 14 -32.41 16.87 -51.71
CA LEU A 14 -31.56 16.03 -50.89
C LEU A 14 -30.94 16.90 -49.78
N ILE A 15 -31.55 16.89 -48.61
CA ILE A 15 -30.91 17.37 -47.38
C ILE A 15 -29.98 16.25 -46.92
N LEU A 16 -28.67 16.44 -47.06
CA LEU A 16 -27.68 15.59 -46.39
C LEU A 16 -27.77 15.88 -44.89
N PHE A 17 -28.51 15.06 -44.15
CA PHE A 17 -28.30 14.93 -42.72
C PHE A 17 -27.09 14.01 -42.52
N SER A 18 -25.92 14.60 -42.30
CA SER A 18 -24.80 13.89 -41.71
C SER A 18 -25.18 13.49 -40.29
N VAL A 19 -25.61 12.25 -40.11
CA VAL A 19 -25.74 11.64 -38.79
C VAL A 19 -24.33 11.46 -38.27
N LEU A 20 -23.85 12.43 -37.50
CA LEU A 20 -22.71 12.23 -36.60
C LEU A 20 -23.17 11.20 -35.58
N THR A 21 -22.85 9.93 -35.82
CA THR A 21 -22.88 8.90 -34.79
C THR A 21 -21.79 9.28 -33.79
N ILE A 22 -22.17 10.05 -32.77
CA ILE A 22 -21.36 10.21 -31.57
C ILE A 22 -21.36 8.83 -30.94
N SER A 23 -20.29 8.06 -31.17
CA SER A 23 -20.05 6.85 -30.43
C SER A 23 -19.79 7.29 -28.99
N SER A 24 -20.82 7.26 -28.14
CA SER A 24 -20.64 7.50 -26.71
C SER A 24 -19.85 6.32 -26.17
N THR A 25 -18.54 6.47 -26.07
CA THR A 25 -17.75 5.59 -25.21
C THR A 25 -18.31 5.78 -23.80
N THR A 26 -18.95 4.76 -23.24
CA THR A 26 -19.32 4.76 -21.83
C THR A 26 -18.02 4.84 -21.05
N ALA A 27 -17.75 6.01 -20.46
CA ALA A 27 -16.64 6.16 -19.54
C ALA A 27 -16.82 5.13 -18.41
N PHE A 28 -15.73 4.48 -18.00
CA PHE A 28 -15.77 3.61 -16.84
C PHE A 28 -16.11 4.42 -15.59
N ASP A 29 -16.90 3.84 -14.69
CA ASP A 29 -17.18 4.44 -13.39
C ASP A 29 -16.02 4.17 -12.44
N TYR A 30 -15.06 5.09 -12.41
CA TYR A 30 -13.90 4.99 -11.53
C TYR A 30 -14.25 5.21 -10.05
N GLY A 31 -15.39 5.84 -9.75
CA GLY A 31 -15.89 5.96 -8.38
C GLY A 31 -16.36 4.61 -7.84
N ASP A 32 -17.15 3.87 -8.62
CA ASP A 32 -17.56 2.50 -8.30
C ASP A 32 -16.35 1.55 -8.19
N ALA A 33 -15.35 1.70 -9.06
CA ALA A 33 -14.11 0.92 -8.98
C ALA A 33 -13.31 1.22 -7.69
N LEU A 34 -13.20 2.49 -7.28
CA LEU A 34 -12.53 2.91 -6.05
C LEU A 34 -13.23 2.34 -4.81
N MET A 35 -14.56 2.49 -4.72
CA MET A 35 -15.37 1.92 -3.63
C MET A 35 -15.12 0.41 -3.50
N LYS A 36 -15.17 -0.33 -4.61
CA LYS A 36 -14.92 -1.78 -4.62
C LYS A 36 -13.50 -2.14 -4.23
N SER A 37 -12.50 -1.34 -4.60
CA SER A 37 -11.12 -1.52 -4.16
C SER A 37 -10.98 -1.38 -2.65
N LEU A 38 -11.67 -0.44 -2.02
CA LEU A 38 -11.67 -0.28 -0.56
C LEU A 38 -12.44 -1.39 0.16
N LEU A 39 -13.51 -1.90 -0.44
CA LEU A 39 -14.19 -3.12 0.05
C LEU A 39 -13.27 -4.34 0.00
N TYR A 40 -12.38 -4.44 -1.00
CA TYR A 40 -11.35 -5.49 -1.01
C TYR A 40 -10.42 -5.38 0.20
N PHE A 41 -9.94 -4.18 0.54
CA PHE A 41 -9.14 -4.03 1.77
C PHE A 41 -9.92 -4.42 3.01
N GLU A 42 -11.20 -4.04 3.13
CA GLU A 42 -12.04 -4.53 4.23
C GLU A 42 -12.15 -6.05 4.28
N SER A 43 -12.22 -6.71 3.12
CA SER A 43 -12.27 -8.17 3.04
C SER A 43 -10.94 -8.86 3.37
N GLN A 44 -9.83 -8.12 3.46
CA GLN A 44 -8.51 -8.65 3.85
C GLN A 44 -8.17 -8.41 5.33
N ARG A 45 -9.01 -7.67 6.08
CA ARG A 45 -8.73 -7.36 7.50
C ARG A 45 -8.58 -8.62 8.35
N SER A 46 -7.47 -8.79 9.05
CA SER A 46 -7.29 -9.78 10.12
C SER A 46 -7.56 -9.15 11.49
N GLY A 47 -7.87 -9.94 12.50
CA GLY A 47 -8.11 -9.48 13.87
C GLY A 47 -9.58 -9.20 14.17
N ARG A 48 -9.81 -8.30 15.12
CA ARG A 48 -11.16 -7.95 15.57
C ARG A 48 -11.76 -6.87 14.67
N LEU A 49 -12.64 -7.30 13.76
CA LEU A 49 -13.35 -6.42 12.83
C LEU A 49 -14.19 -5.34 13.55
N PRO A 50 -14.30 -4.13 12.99
CA PRO A 50 -15.07 -3.06 13.58
C PRO A 50 -16.58 -3.29 13.37
N TYR A 51 -17.42 -2.72 14.25
CA TYR A 51 -18.87 -2.95 14.19
C TYR A 51 -19.53 -2.40 12.90
N ASN A 52 -18.89 -1.42 12.26
CA ASN A 52 -19.33 -0.78 11.02
C ASN A 52 -18.69 -1.40 9.75
N GLN A 53 -18.06 -2.58 9.86
CA GLN A 53 -17.51 -3.32 8.72
C GLN A 53 -18.58 -3.53 7.63
N ARG A 54 -18.28 -3.16 6.37
CA ARG A 54 -19.22 -3.30 5.24
C ARG A 54 -19.20 -4.71 4.66
N VAL A 55 -18.06 -5.39 4.73
CA VAL A 55 -17.90 -6.78 4.26
C VAL A 55 -18.38 -7.77 5.33
N THR A 56 -19.69 -8.08 5.32
CA THR A 56 -20.37 -8.82 6.40
C THR A 56 -20.20 -10.35 6.36
N TRP A 57 -19.55 -10.89 5.33
CA TRP A 57 -19.24 -12.33 5.25
C TRP A 57 -17.89 -12.68 5.88
N ARG A 58 -17.10 -11.67 6.27
CA ARG A 58 -15.89 -11.81 7.10
C ARG A 58 -16.27 -11.68 8.58
N ASP A 59 -15.56 -12.40 9.45
CA ASP A 59 -15.73 -12.31 10.90
C ASP A 59 -14.34 -12.23 11.60
N HIS A 60 -14.33 -12.16 12.92
CA HIS A 60 -13.13 -12.02 13.73
C HIS A 60 -12.20 -13.22 13.59
N SER A 61 -10.93 -12.98 13.23
CA SER A 61 -9.94 -14.03 12.99
C SER A 61 -8.56 -13.65 13.54
N GLY A 62 -7.64 -14.61 13.67
CA GLY A 62 -6.26 -14.32 14.11
C GLY A 62 -6.18 -13.65 15.49
N LEU A 63 -7.10 -13.97 16.40
CA LEU A 63 -7.26 -13.28 17.69
C LEU A 63 -6.18 -13.62 18.72
N THR A 64 -5.28 -14.55 18.40
CA THR A 64 -4.17 -14.98 19.25
C THR A 64 -2.80 -14.69 18.62
N ASP A 65 -2.77 -13.89 17.55
CA ASP A 65 -1.53 -13.50 16.86
C ASP A 65 -0.52 -12.89 17.83
N GLY A 66 0.69 -13.46 17.88
CA GLY A 66 1.78 -12.98 18.74
C GLY A 66 1.73 -13.48 20.18
N LEU A 67 0.64 -14.12 20.62
CA LEU A 67 0.46 -14.57 22.00
C LEU A 67 1.57 -15.52 22.46
N GLU A 68 1.97 -16.46 21.61
CA GLU A 68 3.05 -17.41 21.88
C GLU A 68 4.42 -16.73 22.05
N GLN A 69 4.58 -15.55 21.44
CA GLN A 69 5.78 -14.73 21.51
C GLN A 69 5.69 -13.63 22.59
N GLY A 70 4.58 -13.55 23.32
CA GLY A 70 4.36 -12.58 24.40
C GLY A 70 4.07 -11.16 23.93
N VAL A 71 3.54 -10.99 22.71
CA VAL A 71 3.21 -9.69 22.10
C VAL A 71 1.78 -9.70 21.54
N ASP A 72 1.15 -8.54 21.40
CA ASP A 72 -0.13 -8.41 20.69
C ASP A 72 0.16 -8.09 19.22
N LEU A 73 -0.07 -9.05 18.34
CA LEU A 73 0.02 -8.86 16.89
C LEU A 73 -1.35 -9.01 16.21
N VAL A 74 -2.46 -8.90 16.94
CA VAL A 74 -3.81 -8.98 16.36
C VAL A 74 -4.10 -7.73 15.51
N GLY A 75 -4.61 -7.92 14.29
CA GLY A 75 -4.90 -6.85 13.34
C GLY A 75 -4.17 -7.04 12.00
N GLY A 76 -4.06 -5.95 11.22
CA GLY A 76 -3.36 -5.94 9.93
C GLY A 76 -4.14 -6.64 8.82
N TYR A 77 -3.48 -6.91 7.71
CA TYR A 77 -4.08 -7.52 6.52
C TYR A 77 -3.56 -8.93 6.27
N TYR A 78 -4.44 -9.84 5.87
CA TYR A 78 -4.01 -11.03 5.15
C TYR A 78 -3.51 -10.64 3.77
N ASP A 79 -2.45 -11.29 3.32
CA ASP A 79 -1.69 -10.88 2.15
C ASP A 79 -2.48 -11.05 0.85
N ALA A 80 -2.99 -12.25 0.60
CA ALA A 80 -3.67 -12.57 -0.66
C ALA A 80 -4.92 -13.43 -0.42
N GLY A 81 -4.96 -14.64 -1.01
CA GLY A 81 -6.02 -15.63 -0.76
C GLY A 81 -5.73 -16.54 0.43
N ASP A 82 -4.60 -16.32 1.09
CA ASP A 82 -4.10 -17.04 2.25
C ASP A 82 -4.38 -16.26 3.55
N HIS A 83 -3.86 -16.72 4.67
CA HIS A 83 -4.02 -16.08 5.98
C HIS A 83 -2.70 -15.72 6.68
N VAL A 84 -1.61 -15.75 5.93
CA VAL A 84 -0.32 -15.21 6.39
C VAL A 84 -0.34 -13.69 6.33
N LYS A 85 0.33 -13.06 7.29
CA LYS A 85 0.52 -11.61 7.34
C LYS A 85 1.96 -11.30 6.97
N PHE A 86 2.24 -11.19 5.67
CA PHE A 86 3.56 -10.81 5.18
C PHE A 86 3.79 -9.30 5.32
N GLY A 87 4.75 -8.90 6.15
CA GLY A 87 4.97 -7.50 6.52
C GLY A 87 5.47 -6.62 5.37
N LEU A 88 6.36 -7.13 4.52
CA LEU A 88 6.95 -6.36 3.42
C LEU A 88 5.91 -5.90 2.38
N PRO A 89 5.11 -6.79 1.75
CA PRO A 89 4.07 -6.35 0.83
C PRO A 89 2.95 -5.56 1.51
N MET A 90 2.65 -5.83 2.78
CA MET A 90 1.70 -5.03 3.55
C MET A 90 2.19 -3.59 3.74
N ALA A 91 3.46 -3.40 4.10
CA ALA A 91 4.07 -2.08 4.25
C ALA A 91 4.03 -1.30 2.93
N PHE A 92 4.46 -1.93 1.84
CA PHE A 92 4.38 -1.33 0.50
C PHE A 92 2.94 -0.90 0.14
N THR A 93 1.97 -1.76 0.41
CA THR A 93 0.55 -1.48 0.17
C THR A 93 0.07 -0.26 0.96
N VAL A 94 0.45 -0.14 2.23
CA VAL A 94 0.08 1.02 3.06
C VAL A 94 0.78 2.30 2.59
N THR A 95 2.05 2.21 2.15
CA THR A 95 2.74 3.34 1.51
C THR A 95 1.98 3.81 0.28
N MET A 96 1.55 2.89 -0.59
CA MET A 96 0.82 3.23 -1.82
C MET A 96 -0.58 3.78 -1.58
N LEU A 97 -1.31 3.24 -0.60
CA LEU A 97 -2.59 3.81 -0.16
C LEU A 97 -2.40 5.24 0.36
N SER A 98 -1.35 5.45 1.16
CA SER A 98 -1.02 6.76 1.72
C SER A 98 -0.63 7.76 0.63
N TRP A 99 0.25 7.36 -0.30
CA TRP A 99 0.62 8.20 -1.44
C TRP A 99 -0.58 8.57 -2.29
N SER A 100 -1.48 7.62 -2.57
CA SER A 100 -2.71 7.88 -3.32
C SER A 100 -3.59 8.93 -2.64
N VAL A 101 -3.72 8.87 -1.31
CA VAL A 101 -4.49 9.86 -0.54
C VAL A 101 -3.78 11.21 -0.45
N ILE A 102 -2.44 11.26 -0.52
CA ILE A 102 -1.68 12.51 -0.58
C ILE A 102 -1.92 13.22 -1.93
N GLU A 103 -1.82 12.50 -3.05
CA GLU A 103 -1.94 13.06 -4.40
C GLU A 103 -3.39 13.39 -4.78
N TYR A 104 -4.33 12.49 -4.46
CA TYR A 104 -5.69 12.50 -5.01
C TYR A 104 -6.77 12.70 -3.94
N ARG A 105 -6.43 13.38 -2.83
CA ARG A 105 -7.32 13.54 -1.68
C ARG A 105 -8.71 14.04 -2.07
N ASP A 106 -8.75 15.10 -2.87
CA ASP A 106 -10.00 15.79 -3.21
C ASP A 106 -10.86 14.91 -4.14
N GLN A 107 -10.25 14.20 -5.08
CA GLN A 107 -10.96 13.27 -5.97
C GLN A 107 -11.51 12.07 -5.21
N ILE A 108 -10.76 11.54 -4.23
CA ILE A 108 -11.22 10.47 -3.34
C ILE A 108 -12.38 10.97 -2.47
N ALA A 109 -12.33 12.23 -2.01
CA ALA A 109 -13.40 12.86 -1.25
C ALA A 109 -14.66 13.10 -2.08
N ASP A 110 -14.51 13.59 -3.31
CA ASP A 110 -15.60 13.80 -4.27
C ASP A 110 -16.29 12.49 -4.64
N ALA A 111 -15.55 11.36 -4.64
CA ALA A 111 -16.09 10.02 -4.79
C ALA A 111 -16.78 9.47 -3.51
N GLY A 112 -16.70 10.19 -2.38
CA GLY A 112 -17.29 9.77 -1.11
C GLY A 112 -16.50 8.72 -0.33
N GLU A 113 -15.27 8.41 -0.74
CA GLU A 113 -14.50 7.27 -0.22
C GLU A 113 -13.32 7.68 0.67
N LEU A 114 -13.17 8.97 0.99
CA LEU A 114 -12.03 9.45 1.79
C LEU A 114 -11.97 8.82 3.18
N GLU A 115 -13.10 8.69 3.87
CA GLU A 115 -13.12 8.07 5.20
C GLU A 115 -12.67 6.60 5.13
N HIS A 116 -13.16 5.85 4.15
CA HIS A 116 -12.79 4.45 3.94
C HIS A 116 -11.31 4.27 3.55
N ALA A 117 -10.76 5.19 2.75
CA ALA A 117 -9.34 5.20 2.44
C ALA A 117 -8.48 5.48 3.68
N LEU A 118 -8.89 6.43 4.53
CA LEU A 118 -8.23 6.70 5.82
C LEU A 118 -8.31 5.50 6.76
N GLU A 119 -9.46 4.83 6.85
CA GLU A 119 -9.62 3.61 7.64
C GLU A 119 -8.74 2.46 7.13
N ALA A 120 -8.58 2.32 5.80
CA ALA A 120 -7.71 1.32 5.21
C ALA A 120 -6.23 1.55 5.58
N ILE A 121 -5.75 2.78 5.44
CA ILE A 121 -4.38 3.14 5.86
C ILE A 121 -4.21 2.88 7.36
N LYS A 122 -5.16 3.36 8.17
CA LYS A 122 -5.09 3.24 9.63
C LYS A 122 -5.06 1.78 10.09
N TRP A 123 -5.79 0.89 9.44
CA TRP A 123 -5.81 -0.53 9.77
C TRP A 123 -4.43 -1.18 9.66
N GLY A 124 -3.69 -0.83 8.60
CA GLY A 124 -2.31 -1.26 8.41
C GLY A 124 -1.35 -0.62 9.41
N THR A 125 -1.43 0.71 9.60
CA THR A 125 -0.51 1.40 10.51
C THR A 125 -0.73 1.09 11.99
N ASP A 126 -1.97 0.80 12.42
CA ASP A 126 -2.26 0.30 13.77
C ASP A 126 -1.55 -1.04 14.01
N TYR A 127 -1.48 -1.90 12.99
CA TYR A 127 -0.72 -3.15 13.07
C TYR A 127 0.80 -2.89 13.11
N PHE A 128 1.34 -1.94 12.33
CA PHE A 128 2.76 -1.61 12.39
C PHE A 128 3.19 -1.05 13.74
N ILE A 129 2.36 -0.24 14.40
CA ILE A 129 2.62 0.23 15.77
C ILE A 129 2.76 -0.95 16.73
N LYS A 130 1.88 -1.96 16.62
CA LYS A 130 1.96 -3.19 17.42
C LYS A 130 3.19 -4.04 17.08
N ALA A 131 3.52 -4.15 15.80
CA ALA A 131 4.64 -4.92 15.30
C ALA A 131 6.01 -4.27 15.64
N HIS A 132 6.07 -2.96 15.82
CA HIS A 132 7.26 -2.25 16.23
C HIS A 132 7.36 -2.15 17.76
N THR A 133 7.78 -3.24 18.39
CA THR A 133 7.73 -3.41 19.87
C THR A 133 8.87 -2.74 20.65
N SER A 134 9.93 -2.33 19.96
CA SER A 134 11.12 -1.68 20.52
C SER A 134 11.92 -1.05 19.37
N PRO A 135 12.72 0.02 19.56
CA PRO A 135 13.32 0.79 18.47
C PRO A 135 14.07 -0.02 17.40
N ASN A 136 14.66 -1.16 17.78
CA ASN A 136 15.37 -2.07 16.88
C ASN A 136 14.72 -3.46 16.78
N VAL A 137 13.39 -3.56 16.91
CA VAL A 137 12.63 -4.81 16.82
C VAL A 137 11.33 -4.61 16.07
N LEU A 138 11.21 -5.25 14.90
CA LEU A 138 10.02 -5.24 14.06
C LEU A 138 9.55 -6.67 13.78
N TRP A 139 8.29 -6.98 14.12
CA TRP A 139 7.63 -8.23 13.75
C TRP A 139 7.25 -8.20 12.26
N ALA A 140 7.82 -9.13 11.52
CA ALA A 140 7.81 -9.16 10.06
C ALA A 140 6.70 -10.04 9.48
N GLU A 141 6.32 -11.09 10.19
CA GLU A 141 5.41 -12.12 9.70
C GLU A 141 4.62 -12.74 10.85
N VAL A 142 3.37 -13.09 10.59
CA VAL A 142 2.56 -13.95 11.45
C VAL A 142 1.86 -15.00 10.60
N GLY A 143 2.11 -16.27 10.90
CA GLY A 143 1.70 -17.39 10.07
C GLY A 143 2.91 -18.12 9.50
N ASP A 144 2.77 -19.42 9.26
CA ASP A 144 3.73 -20.22 8.50
C ASP A 144 3.13 -20.55 7.14
N GLY A 145 3.77 -20.08 6.07
CA GLY A 145 3.22 -20.20 4.71
C GLY A 145 2.97 -21.64 4.27
N ASP A 146 3.84 -22.58 4.64
CA ASP A 146 3.70 -23.98 4.22
C ASP A 146 2.43 -24.61 4.81
N THR A 147 2.21 -24.45 6.11
CA THR A 147 1.02 -25.00 6.78
C THR A 147 -0.25 -24.23 6.45
N ASP A 148 -0.17 -22.91 6.28
CA ASP A 148 -1.32 -22.09 5.89
C ASP A 148 -1.82 -22.43 4.48
N HIS A 149 -0.92 -22.53 3.51
CA HIS A 149 -1.27 -22.79 2.10
C HIS A 149 -1.71 -24.23 1.84
N TYR A 150 -1.37 -25.16 2.74
CA TYR A 150 -1.90 -26.53 2.70
C TYR A 150 -3.38 -26.59 3.10
N CYS A 151 -3.91 -25.58 3.82
CA CYS A 151 -5.25 -25.62 4.37
C CYS A 151 -6.22 -24.62 3.70
N TRP A 152 -7.27 -25.13 3.06
CA TRP A 152 -8.35 -24.31 2.53
C TRP A 152 -9.47 -24.17 3.56
N GLN A 153 -9.49 -23.07 4.30
CA GLN A 153 -10.45 -22.83 5.38
C GLN A 153 -10.83 -21.35 5.47
N ARG A 154 -11.85 -21.04 6.27
CA ARG A 154 -12.15 -19.65 6.63
C ARG A 154 -11.12 -19.16 7.65
N PRO A 155 -10.75 -17.87 7.64
CA PRO A 155 -9.77 -17.34 8.59
C PRO A 155 -10.22 -17.49 10.06
N GLU A 156 -11.52 -17.53 10.32
CA GLU A 156 -12.08 -17.66 11.67
C GLU A 156 -11.95 -19.09 12.23
N ASP A 157 -11.74 -20.08 11.35
CA ASP A 157 -11.59 -21.49 11.71
C ASP A 157 -10.13 -21.97 11.69
N MET A 158 -9.16 -21.05 11.56
CA MET A 158 -7.75 -21.41 11.41
C MET A 158 -7.23 -22.30 12.54
N THR A 159 -6.60 -23.40 12.13
CA THR A 159 -5.90 -24.36 13.01
C THR A 159 -4.42 -24.50 12.68
N THR A 160 -3.94 -23.75 11.67
CA THR A 160 -2.55 -23.74 11.19
C THR A 160 -1.65 -22.93 12.13
N SER A 161 -0.33 -23.12 12.02
CA SER A 161 0.62 -22.39 12.86
C SER A 161 0.52 -20.89 12.58
N ARG A 162 0.40 -20.10 13.66
CA ARG A 162 0.44 -18.63 13.62
C ARG A 162 1.70 -18.09 14.29
N GLN A 163 2.79 -18.84 14.17
CA GLN A 163 4.10 -18.42 14.66
C GLN A 163 4.46 -17.06 14.08
N ALA A 164 4.94 -16.16 14.94
CA ALA A 164 5.39 -14.84 14.53
C ALA A 164 6.92 -14.81 14.38
N TYR A 165 7.40 -14.07 13.38
CA TYR A 165 8.81 -13.88 13.09
C TYR A 165 9.16 -12.40 13.12
N LYS A 166 10.39 -12.06 13.51
CA LYS A 166 10.85 -10.69 13.67
C LYS A 166 12.24 -10.49 13.11
N ILE A 167 12.54 -9.24 12.79
CA ILE A 167 13.89 -8.74 12.59
C ILE A 167 14.35 -7.97 13.82
N ASP A 168 15.65 -8.04 14.10
CA ASP A 168 16.31 -7.32 15.20
C ASP A 168 17.78 -7.03 14.88
N GLU A 169 18.52 -6.46 15.83
CA GLU A 169 19.93 -6.12 15.64
C GLU A 169 20.83 -7.31 15.22
N LYS A 170 20.45 -8.54 15.59
CA LYS A 170 21.22 -9.76 15.26
C LYS A 170 20.74 -10.40 13.97
N ASN A 171 19.47 -10.18 13.62
CA ASN A 171 18.82 -10.71 12.43
C ASN A 171 18.17 -9.52 11.69
N PRO A 172 18.96 -8.68 10.99
CA PRO A 172 18.49 -7.43 10.40
C PRO A 172 17.56 -7.61 9.20
N GLY A 173 16.83 -6.56 8.85
CA GLY A 173 15.99 -6.49 7.64
C GLY A 173 15.72 -5.04 7.23
N SER A 174 16.67 -4.43 6.54
CA SER A 174 16.65 -3.02 6.13
C SER A 174 15.57 -2.71 5.10
N ASP A 175 15.26 -3.66 4.24
CA ASP A 175 14.17 -3.61 3.27
C ASP A 175 12.83 -3.49 3.99
N LEU A 176 12.51 -4.44 4.87
CA LEU A 176 11.28 -4.43 5.65
C LEU A 176 11.18 -3.21 6.57
N ALA A 177 12.26 -2.89 7.31
CA ALA A 177 12.29 -1.73 8.19
C ALA A 177 12.14 -0.42 7.40
N GLY A 178 12.80 -0.31 6.24
CA GLY A 178 12.69 0.83 5.34
C GLY A 178 11.29 1.00 4.77
N GLU A 179 10.68 -0.05 4.23
CA GLU A 179 9.33 0.05 3.67
C GLU A 179 8.29 0.34 4.78
N THR A 180 8.45 -0.22 5.97
CA THR A 180 7.55 0.10 7.10
C THR A 180 7.75 1.54 7.57
N ALA A 181 8.98 2.05 7.56
CA ALA A 181 9.25 3.47 7.83
C ALA A 181 8.61 4.38 6.76
N ALA A 182 8.69 4.02 5.48
CA ALA A 182 8.02 4.74 4.39
C ALA A 182 6.49 4.75 4.56
N ALA A 183 5.90 3.61 4.91
CA ALA A 183 4.47 3.47 5.14
C ALA A 183 3.99 4.37 6.30
N MET A 184 4.73 4.38 7.41
CA MET A 184 4.37 5.19 8.58
C MET A 184 4.65 6.69 8.35
N ALA A 185 5.72 7.04 7.64
CA ALA A 185 6.02 8.43 7.29
C ALA A 185 4.98 9.02 6.34
N SER A 186 4.66 8.33 5.24
CA SER A 186 3.61 8.76 4.30
C SER A 186 2.23 8.84 4.97
N ALA A 187 1.86 7.85 5.78
CA ALA A 187 0.61 7.90 6.55
C ALA A 187 0.59 9.06 7.58
N SER A 188 1.72 9.43 8.16
CA SER A 188 1.80 10.59 9.06
C SER A 188 1.38 11.90 8.37
N ILE A 189 1.70 12.06 7.08
CA ILE A 189 1.28 13.20 6.26
C ILE A 189 -0.24 13.17 6.07
N VAL A 190 -0.80 12.01 5.72
CA VAL A 190 -2.24 11.81 5.52
C VAL A 190 -3.05 12.21 6.76
N PHE A 191 -2.59 11.84 7.96
CA PHE A 191 -3.29 12.12 9.22
C PHE A 191 -2.92 13.46 9.86
N LYS A 192 -1.97 14.23 9.29
CA LYS A 192 -1.41 15.45 9.90
C LYS A 192 -2.50 16.46 10.33
N LYS A 193 -3.55 16.62 9.53
CA LYS A 193 -4.65 17.56 9.80
C LYS A 193 -5.80 16.93 10.60
N THR A 194 -6.14 15.68 10.33
CA THR A 194 -7.34 15.02 10.90
C THR A 194 -7.07 14.38 12.26
N ASN A 195 -5.85 13.90 12.49
CA ASN A 195 -5.43 13.32 13.76
C ASN A 195 -3.94 13.62 14.03
N PRO A 196 -3.61 14.85 14.47
CA PRO A 196 -2.22 15.26 14.68
C PRO A 196 -1.47 14.37 15.68
N HIS A 197 -2.13 13.91 16.75
CA HIS A 197 -1.51 13.03 17.73
C HIS A 197 -1.08 11.70 17.12
N TYR A 198 -1.97 11.06 16.36
CA TYR A 198 -1.65 9.82 15.65
C TYR A 198 -0.58 10.04 14.59
N SER A 199 -0.63 11.15 13.84
CA SER A 199 0.41 11.54 12.89
C SER A 199 1.79 11.61 13.55
N HIS A 200 1.91 12.21 14.74
CA HIS A 200 3.19 12.29 15.47
C HIS A 200 3.66 10.92 15.96
N LEU A 201 2.73 10.06 16.41
CA LEU A 201 3.05 8.69 16.79
C LEU A 201 3.61 7.90 15.61
N LEU A 202 2.95 7.97 14.44
CA LEU A 202 3.41 7.29 13.22
C LEU A 202 4.79 7.78 12.81
N LEU A 203 5.01 9.09 12.81
CA LEU A 203 6.29 9.67 12.45
C LEU A 203 7.40 9.23 13.41
N HIS A 204 7.13 9.12 14.71
CA HIS A 204 8.10 8.64 15.69
C HIS A 204 8.57 7.22 15.36
N HIS A 205 7.64 6.28 15.16
CA HIS A 205 7.98 4.92 14.77
C HIS A 205 8.71 4.88 13.40
N ALA A 206 8.32 5.71 12.44
CA ALA A 206 8.98 5.78 11.13
C ALA A 206 10.46 6.17 11.26
N GLN A 207 10.78 7.15 12.11
CA GLN A 207 12.15 7.61 12.35
C GLN A 207 13.00 6.51 12.99
N GLU A 208 12.47 5.85 14.02
CA GLU A 208 13.15 4.73 14.69
C GLU A 208 13.40 3.55 13.74
N LEU A 209 12.40 3.16 12.94
CA LEU A 209 12.54 2.06 11.98
C LEU A 209 13.55 2.37 10.87
N PHE A 210 13.58 3.60 10.38
CA PHE A 210 14.61 4.03 9.42
C PHE A 210 16.01 3.97 10.03
N GLU A 211 16.18 4.48 11.25
CA GLU A 211 17.47 4.42 11.97
C GLU A 211 17.90 2.97 12.21
N PHE A 212 16.98 2.09 12.61
CA PHE A 212 17.21 0.66 12.76
C PHE A 212 17.66 0.02 11.44
N GLY A 213 16.90 0.23 10.36
CA GLY A 213 17.18 -0.34 9.04
C GLY A 213 18.49 0.15 8.42
N ASP A 214 18.84 1.43 8.57
CA ASP A 214 20.10 1.96 8.03
C ASP A 214 21.32 1.54 8.85
N LYS A 215 21.18 1.44 10.19
CA LYS A 215 22.27 1.08 11.10
C LYS A 215 22.61 -0.41 11.06
N TYR A 216 21.60 -1.29 11.03
CA TYR A 216 21.78 -2.74 11.02
C TYR A 216 21.38 -3.28 9.64
N ARG A 217 22.35 -3.30 8.72
CA ARG A 217 22.07 -3.59 7.31
C ARG A 217 21.96 -5.07 6.99
N GLY A 218 20.88 -5.46 6.34
CA GLY A 218 20.68 -6.81 5.82
C GLY A 218 19.33 -6.96 5.12
N LYS A 219 19.19 -8.01 4.31
CA LYS A 219 17.90 -8.38 3.73
C LYS A 219 17.08 -9.14 4.77
N TYR A 220 15.78 -8.82 4.93
CA TYR A 220 14.95 -9.47 5.95
C TYR A 220 14.80 -10.98 5.70
N ASP A 221 14.83 -11.40 4.44
CA ASP A 221 14.73 -12.80 4.04
C ASP A 221 15.99 -13.61 4.39
N GLY A 222 17.14 -12.94 4.57
CA GLY A 222 18.34 -13.54 5.14
C GLY A 222 18.19 -13.88 6.62
N SER A 223 17.35 -13.13 7.32
CA SER A 223 17.05 -13.26 8.76
C SER A 223 15.87 -14.20 9.03
N ILE A 224 14.87 -14.16 8.17
CA ILE A 224 13.62 -14.92 8.29
C ILE A 224 13.54 -15.86 7.09
N GLY A 225 14.11 -17.06 7.22
CA GLY A 225 14.23 -17.98 6.09
C GLY A 225 12.89 -18.44 5.48
N VAL A 226 11.81 -18.42 6.26
CA VAL A 226 10.47 -18.86 5.83
C VAL A 226 9.85 -17.94 4.76
N VAL A 227 10.24 -16.65 4.71
CA VAL A 227 9.69 -15.70 3.73
C VAL A 227 10.22 -15.92 2.30
N LYS A 228 11.35 -16.62 2.14
CA LYS A 228 12.08 -16.70 0.86
C LYS A 228 11.29 -17.36 -0.27
N SER A 229 10.37 -18.25 0.06
CA SER A 229 9.52 -18.94 -0.92
C SER A 229 8.33 -18.09 -1.38
N TYR A 230 8.10 -16.92 -0.75
CA TYR A 230 6.93 -16.07 -0.96
C TYR A 230 7.34 -14.66 -1.39
N TYR A 231 8.00 -13.92 -0.50
CA TYR A 231 8.36 -12.52 -0.67
C TYR A 231 9.87 -12.32 -0.44
N ALA A 232 10.69 -13.04 -1.22
CA ALA A 232 12.15 -12.84 -1.17
C ALA A 232 12.54 -11.41 -1.50
N SER A 233 13.57 -10.90 -0.83
CA SER A 233 14.16 -9.59 -1.10
C SER A 233 15.13 -9.73 -2.28
N VAL A 234 14.62 -9.62 -3.50
CA VAL A 234 15.41 -9.90 -4.71
C VAL A 234 16.26 -8.67 -5.05
N SER A 235 15.64 -7.49 -5.10
CA SER A 235 16.27 -6.18 -5.33
C SER A 235 17.32 -5.83 -4.26
N GLY A 236 17.10 -6.27 -3.02
CA GLY A 236 17.89 -5.89 -1.86
C GLY A 236 17.14 -4.93 -0.95
N PHE A 237 17.86 -3.97 -0.38
CA PHE A 237 17.29 -3.01 0.58
C PHE A 237 17.67 -1.55 0.29
N MET A 238 18.47 -1.33 -0.77
CA MET A 238 19.08 -0.03 -1.03
C MET A 238 18.05 0.98 -1.51
N ASP A 239 17.10 0.53 -2.34
CA ASP A 239 15.98 1.31 -2.79
C ASP A 239 15.00 1.64 -1.66
N GLU A 240 14.72 0.72 -0.73
CA GLU A 240 13.88 0.96 0.44
C GLU A 240 14.49 2.01 1.37
N LEU A 241 15.81 2.03 1.56
CA LEU A 241 16.46 3.07 2.36
C LEU A 241 16.37 4.44 1.69
N LEU A 242 16.48 4.53 0.35
CA LEU A 242 16.27 5.80 -0.36
C LEU A 242 14.78 6.22 -0.30
N TRP A 243 13.88 5.27 -0.50
CA TRP A 243 12.43 5.44 -0.47
C TRP A 243 11.94 5.94 0.89
N ALA A 244 12.35 5.29 1.97
CA ALA A 244 12.04 5.69 3.33
C ALA A 244 12.60 7.07 3.67
N ALA A 245 13.84 7.37 3.24
CA ALA A 245 14.43 8.68 3.46
C ALA A 245 13.67 9.79 2.74
N LEU A 246 13.21 9.57 1.50
CA LEU A 246 12.37 10.56 0.80
C LEU A 246 11.03 10.76 1.51
N TRP A 247 10.32 9.70 1.90
CA TRP A 247 9.07 9.86 2.65
C TRP A 247 9.25 10.55 4.01
N LEU A 248 10.35 10.28 4.70
CA LEU A 248 10.69 10.98 5.93
C LEU A 248 11.04 12.44 5.68
N TYR A 249 11.66 12.76 4.55
CA TYR A 249 11.86 14.15 4.13
C TYR A 249 10.51 14.84 3.92
N GLU A 250 9.62 14.28 3.11
CA GLU A 250 8.26 14.80 2.87
C GLU A 250 7.46 15.00 4.17
N ALA A 251 7.63 14.11 5.15
CA ALA A 251 6.92 14.20 6.42
C ALA A 251 7.50 15.25 7.39
N THR A 252 8.77 15.64 7.24
CA THR A 252 9.51 16.39 8.28
C THR A 252 10.18 17.67 7.83
N ASP A 253 10.34 17.90 6.52
CA ASP A 253 11.10 19.00 5.93
C ASP A 253 12.58 19.06 6.42
N LYS A 254 13.14 17.95 6.93
CA LYS A 254 14.53 17.89 7.44
C LYS A 254 15.55 17.69 6.32
N GLU A 255 15.82 18.76 5.56
CA GLU A 255 16.78 18.76 4.46
C GLU A 255 18.19 18.28 4.87
N ASP A 256 18.71 18.81 5.99
CA ASP A 256 20.06 18.52 6.49
C ASP A 256 20.30 17.07 6.92
N TYR A 257 19.24 16.26 6.97
CA TYR A 257 19.30 14.86 7.36
C TYR A 257 18.80 13.92 6.26
N TYR A 258 17.50 13.90 5.96
CA TYR A 258 16.92 12.90 5.06
C TYR A 258 17.21 13.20 3.60
N LEU A 259 16.99 14.44 3.14
CA LEU A 259 17.32 14.81 1.76
C LEU A 259 18.83 14.69 1.51
N LYS A 260 19.64 15.14 2.47
CA LYS A 260 21.10 14.96 2.42
C LYS A 260 21.50 13.47 2.40
N TYR A 261 20.81 12.60 3.12
CA TYR A 261 21.03 11.15 3.05
C TYR A 261 20.79 10.64 1.62
N VAL A 262 19.64 10.97 1.02
CA VAL A 262 19.29 10.57 -0.35
C VAL A 262 20.34 11.06 -1.33
N ILE A 263 20.70 12.35 -1.32
CA ILE A 263 21.72 12.92 -2.21
C ILE A 263 23.06 12.18 -2.09
N ASN A 264 23.50 11.87 -0.86
CA ASN A 264 24.77 11.20 -0.63
C ASN A 264 24.77 9.71 -0.98
N LYS A 265 23.62 9.04 -0.91
CA LYS A 265 23.50 7.60 -1.13
C LYS A 265 22.99 7.23 -2.51
N ALA A 266 22.27 8.12 -3.19
CA ALA A 266 21.55 7.82 -4.43
C ALA A 266 22.44 7.17 -5.50
N HIS A 267 23.69 7.62 -5.66
CA HIS A 267 24.60 7.00 -6.63
C HIS A 267 25.02 5.59 -6.22
N CYS A 268 25.52 5.39 -5.00
CA CYS A 268 26.03 4.08 -4.57
C CYS A 268 24.92 3.07 -4.27
N PHE A 269 23.69 3.54 -4.05
CA PHE A 269 22.50 2.71 -3.87
C PHE A 269 21.72 2.51 -5.16
N GLY A 270 22.16 3.06 -6.30
CA GLY A 270 21.50 2.86 -7.60
C GLY A 270 20.26 3.72 -7.86
N GLY A 271 19.90 4.63 -6.95
CA GLY A 271 18.75 5.56 -7.08
C GLY A 271 18.76 6.45 -8.31
N ILE A 272 19.94 6.83 -8.80
CA ILE A 272 20.13 7.62 -10.05
C ILE A 272 20.63 6.76 -11.22
N GLY A 273 20.45 5.44 -11.13
CA GLY A 273 20.79 4.50 -12.17
C GLY A 273 19.86 4.59 -13.38
N TRP A 274 19.89 3.54 -14.21
CA TRP A 274 19.04 3.46 -15.40
C TRP A 274 17.56 3.42 -15.05
N ALA A 275 16.72 3.84 -16.01
CA ALA A 275 15.28 3.71 -15.92
C ALA A 275 14.89 2.25 -15.66
N ILE A 276 14.06 2.02 -14.66
CA ILE A 276 13.54 0.70 -14.31
C ILE A 276 12.09 0.61 -14.79
N SER A 277 11.73 -0.52 -15.40
CA SER A 277 10.38 -0.78 -15.94
C SER A 277 9.42 -1.38 -14.91
N GLU A 278 9.84 -1.48 -13.66
CA GLU A 278 9.13 -2.11 -12.56
C GLU A 278 9.09 -1.19 -11.35
N PHE A 279 7.91 -1.14 -10.72
CA PHE A 279 7.68 -0.57 -9.41
C PHE A 279 6.76 -1.54 -8.66
N SER A 280 7.23 -2.11 -7.57
CA SER A 280 6.57 -3.22 -6.89
C SER A 280 6.92 -3.26 -5.40
N TRP A 281 6.34 -4.23 -4.69
CA TRP A 281 6.65 -4.49 -3.28
C TRP A 281 8.12 -4.86 -3.05
N ASP A 282 8.88 -5.24 -4.08
CA ASP A 282 10.33 -5.53 -4.03
C ASP A 282 11.16 -4.37 -4.57
N VAL A 283 10.72 -3.67 -5.63
CA VAL A 283 11.55 -2.66 -6.33
C VAL A 283 10.96 -1.24 -6.25
N LYS A 284 11.68 -0.29 -5.62
CA LYS A 284 11.18 1.08 -5.34
C LYS A 284 11.85 2.17 -6.17
N TYR A 285 12.87 1.85 -6.97
CA TYR A 285 13.67 2.84 -7.70
C TYR A 285 12.85 3.81 -8.57
N ALA A 286 11.85 3.32 -9.30
CA ALA A 286 10.98 4.19 -10.10
C ALA A 286 10.19 5.18 -9.23
N GLY A 287 9.68 4.71 -8.09
CA GLY A 287 9.02 5.57 -7.09
C GLY A 287 9.98 6.59 -6.48
N VAL A 288 11.20 6.18 -6.12
CA VAL A 288 12.26 7.07 -5.63
C VAL A 288 12.56 8.19 -6.63
N GLN A 289 12.68 7.86 -7.92
CA GLN A 289 12.98 8.84 -8.97
C GLN A 289 11.83 9.83 -9.18
N VAL A 290 10.58 9.35 -9.18
CA VAL A 290 9.40 10.21 -9.29
C VAL A 290 9.29 11.14 -8.08
N LEU A 291 9.37 10.59 -6.87
CA LEU A 291 9.24 11.36 -5.63
C LEU A 291 10.35 12.41 -5.49
N ALA A 292 11.58 12.08 -5.88
CA ALA A 292 12.70 13.04 -5.88
C ALA A 292 12.59 14.15 -6.94
N SER A 293 11.65 14.03 -7.89
CA SER A 293 11.44 15.02 -8.95
C SER A 293 10.27 15.98 -8.70
N MET A 294 9.50 15.73 -7.63
CA MET A 294 8.34 16.52 -7.23
C MET A 294 8.73 17.86 -6.59
#